data_AF-A0A382TVM9-F1
#
_entry.id   AF-A0A382TVM9-F1
#
_cell.length_a   1.000
_cell.length_b   1.000
_cell.length_c   1.000
_cell.angle_alpha   90.00
_cell.angle_beta   90.00
_cell.angle_gamma   90.00
#
_symmetry.space_group_name_H-M   'P 1'
#
loop_
_entity.id
_entity.type
_entity.pdbx_description
1 polymer ?
#
loop_
_entity_poly.entity_id
_entity_poly.type
_entity_poly.pdbx_seq_one_letter_code
_entity_poly.pdbx_strand_id
1 'polypeptide(L)'
;GDTDVALVFRHLELLEECDLELFREFSEATGFRIYLQSSGPDSVRKMFPESAPNTLSYSVPEFDLTFQFGPMDFTQVNLAANREMISCTHKMLDLSGSDHVLDAFCGIG
;
A
#
# COMPACT_ATOMS: atom_id res chain seq x y z
N GLY A 1 -0.79 -4.85 -0.69
CA GLY A 1 -0.03 -5.22 0.51
C GLY A 1 0.55 -6.60 0.32
N ASP A 2 1.15 -7.15 1.36
CA ASP A 2 1.67 -8.52 1.32
C ASP A 2 0.57 -9.59 1.38
N THR A 3 -0.59 -9.24 1.94
CA THR A 3 -1.75 -10.15 2.12
C THR A 3 -2.99 -9.69 1.36
N ASP A 4 -3.17 -8.38 1.16
CA ASP A 4 -4.31 -7.78 0.46
C ASP A 4 -3.92 -7.19 -0.90
N VAL A 5 -4.86 -7.13 -1.84
CA VAL A 5 -4.70 -6.46 -3.13
C VAL A 5 -5.64 -5.26 -3.24
N ALA A 6 -5.10 -4.14 -3.72
CA ALA A 6 -5.88 -2.97 -4.11
C ALA A 6 -5.57 -2.63 -5.58
N LEU A 7 -6.62 -2.29 -6.33
CA LEU A 7 -6.54 -1.87 -7.72
C LEU A 7 -7.12 -0.47 -7.85
N VAL A 8 -6.37 0.43 -8.48
CA VAL A 8 -6.81 1.80 -8.78
C VAL A 8 -7.09 1.90 -10.27
N PHE A 9 -8.35 2.17 -10.62
CA PHE A 9 -8.78 2.34 -12.01
C PHE A 9 -8.93 3.83 -12.32
N ARG A 10 -8.09 4.33 -13.23
CA ARG A 10 -8.21 5.67 -13.79
C ARG A 10 -9.26 5.67 -14.90
N HIS A 11 -10.29 6.51 -14.77
CA HIS A 11 -11.36 6.63 -15.77
C HIS A 11 -11.52 8.09 -16.23
N LEU A 12 -11.49 8.33 -17.54
CA LEU A 12 -11.49 9.69 -18.10
C LEU A 12 -12.89 10.32 -18.17
N GLU A 13 -13.93 9.51 -18.10
CA GLU A 13 -15.34 9.91 -18.18
C GLU A 13 -16.13 9.31 -17.02
N LEU A 14 -17.37 9.76 -16.80
CA LEU A 14 -18.23 9.17 -15.78
C LEU A 14 -18.56 7.71 -16.13
N LEU A 15 -18.47 6.83 -15.14
CA LEU A 15 -18.89 5.43 -15.28
C LEU A 15 -20.41 5.34 -15.15
N GLU A 16 -21.01 4.49 -15.97
CA GLU A 16 -22.44 4.20 -15.87
C GLU A 16 -22.71 3.22 -14.71
N GLU A 17 -23.98 3.11 -14.29
CA GLU A 17 -24.36 2.19 -13.20
C GLU A 17 -23.99 0.73 -13.52
N CYS A 18 -24.08 0.32 -14.80
CA CYS A 18 -23.69 -1.03 -15.22
C CYS A 18 -22.19 -1.29 -15.07
N ASP A 19 -21.33 -0.30 -15.30
CA ASP A 19 -19.88 -0.42 -15.09
C ASP A 19 -19.55 -0.57 -13.61
N LEU A 20 -20.20 0.24 -12.76
CA LEU A 20 -20.03 0.19 -11.30
C LEU A 20 -20.43 -1.18 -10.75
N GLU A 21 -21.49 -1.78 -11.30
CA GLU A 21 -21.94 -3.11 -10.92
C GLU A 21 -20.91 -4.19 -11.29
N LEU A 22 -20.31 -4.11 -12.47
CA LEU A 22 -19.22 -5.02 -12.86
C LEU A 22 -18.01 -4.91 -11.92
N PHE A 23 -17.65 -3.69 -11.49
CA PHE A 23 -16.59 -3.51 -10.49
C PHE A 23 -16.96 -4.11 -9.13
N ARG A 24 -18.22 -3.99 -8.70
CA ARG A 24 -18.73 -4.58 -7.46
C ARG A 24 -18.64 -6.09 -7.50
N GLU A 25 -19.18 -6.72 -8.55
CA GLU A 25 -19.13 -8.17 -8.75
C GLU A 25 -17.68 -8.68 -8.81
N PHE A 26 -16.79 -7.96 -9.50
CA PHE A 26 -15.38 -8.31 -9.57
C PHE A 26 -14.70 -8.21 -8.21
N SER A 27 -14.98 -7.17 -7.43
CA SER A 27 -14.48 -7.01 -6.06
C SER A 27 -14.94 -8.16 -5.17
N GLU A 28 -16.22 -8.53 -5.24
CA GLU A 28 -16.80 -9.62 -4.46
C GLU A 28 -16.20 -10.99 -4.83
N ALA A 29 -16.04 -11.26 -6.13
CA ALA A 29 -15.50 -12.52 -6.62
C ALA A 29 -14.01 -12.72 -6.27
N THR A 30 -13.24 -11.64 -6.17
CA THR A 30 -11.78 -11.70 -5.96
C THR A 30 -11.33 -11.35 -4.54
N GLY A 31 -12.17 -10.64 -3.79
CA GLY A 31 -11.78 -9.99 -2.53
C GLY A 31 -10.88 -8.77 -2.71
N PHE A 32 -10.64 -8.32 -3.94
CA PHE A 32 -9.79 -7.17 -4.21
C PHE A 32 -10.49 -5.87 -3.86
N ARG A 33 -9.71 -4.92 -3.33
CA ARG A 33 -10.19 -3.57 -3.03
C ARG A 33 -10.12 -2.73 -4.29
N ILE A 34 -11.24 -2.19 -4.71
CA ILE A 34 -11.38 -1.41 -5.95
C ILE A 34 -11.47 0.07 -5.60
N TYR A 35 -10.58 0.85 -6.20
CA TYR A 35 -10.53 2.30 -6.09
C TYR A 35 -10.72 2.90 -7.48
N LEU A 36 -11.41 4.03 -7.55
CA LEU A 36 -11.61 4.79 -8.77
C LEU A 36 -10.86 6.13 -8.69
N GLN A 37 -10.28 6.54 -9.81
CA GLN A 37 -9.59 7.82 -9.97
C GLN A 37 -10.20 8.60 -11.13
N SER A 38 -11.02 9.60 -10.80
CA SER A 38 -11.74 10.41 -11.78
C SER A 38 -10.88 11.56 -12.37
N SER A 39 -9.84 11.99 -11.65
CA SER A 39 -8.93 13.06 -12.08
C SER A 39 -7.51 12.88 -11.53
N GLY A 40 -6.97 13.86 -10.81
CA GLY A 40 -5.62 13.82 -10.22
C GLY A 40 -5.51 12.78 -9.08
N PRO A 41 -4.31 12.60 -8.49
CA PRO A 41 -4.10 11.64 -7.40
C PRO A 41 -5.07 11.82 -6.22
N ASP A 42 -5.44 13.06 -5.90
CA ASP A 42 -6.36 13.37 -4.80
C ASP A 42 -7.81 12.94 -5.05
N SER A 43 -8.14 12.49 -6.27
CA SER A 43 -9.47 11.99 -6.63
C SER A 43 -9.66 10.49 -6.35
N VAL A 44 -8.60 9.78 -5.95
CA VAL A 44 -8.67 8.34 -5.67
C VAL A 44 -9.62 8.08 -4.51
N ARG A 45 -10.67 7.30 -4.74
CA ARG A 45 -11.65 6.91 -3.72
C ARG A 45 -11.87 5.41 -3.78
N LYS A 46 -11.93 4.77 -2.61
CA LYS A 46 -12.33 3.37 -2.53
C LYS A 46 -13.82 3.27 -2.82
N MET A 47 -14.17 2.37 -3.72
CA MET A 47 -15.56 2.05 -4.02
C MET A 47 -15.97 0.74 -3.36
N PHE A 48 -15.17 -0.33 -3.53
CA PHE A 48 -15.54 -1.66 -3.06
C PHE A 48 -14.37 -2.42 -2.41
N PRO A 49 -14.64 -3.30 -1.44
CA PRO A 49 -15.81 -3.26 -0.58
C PRO A 49 -15.73 -2.03 0.35
N GLU A 50 -16.86 -1.38 0.61
CA GLU A 50 -16.92 -0.17 1.47
C GLU A 50 -16.39 -0.42 2.88
N SER A 51 -16.62 -1.62 3.41
CA SER A 51 -16.24 -2.03 4.77
C SER A 51 -14.75 -2.29 4.96
N ALA A 52 -13.97 -2.48 3.89
CA ALA A 52 -12.53 -2.70 4.03
C ALA A 52 -11.84 -1.45 4.59
N PRO A 53 -10.66 -1.56 5.22
CA PRO A 53 -9.81 -0.40 5.52
C PRO A 53 -9.37 0.34 4.25
N ASN A 54 -9.05 1.63 4.37
CA ASN A 54 -8.48 2.42 3.26
C ASN A 54 -6.98 2.16 3.05
N THR A 55 -6.32 1.55 4.03
CA THR A 55 -4.89 1.26 4.04
C THR A 55 -4.64 -0.22 3.77
N LEU A 56 -3.52 -0.50 3.11
CA LEU A 56 -2.90 -1.81 3.01
C LEU A 56 -1.73 -1.89 4.00
N SER A 57 -1.15 -3.06 4.15
CA SER A 57 0.06 -3.24 4.96
C SER A 57 1.08 -4.16 4.32
N TYR A 58 2.32 -4.04 4.79
CA TYR A 58 3.34 -5.08 4.66
C TYR A 58 4.12 -5.21 5.97
N SER A 59 4.58 -6.42 6.28
CA SER A 59 5.36 -6.69 7.48
C SER A 59 6.86 -6.83 7.20
N VAL A 60 7.67 -6.50 8.20
CA VAL A 60 9.10 -6.80 8.30
C VAL A 60 9.31 -7.68 9.54
N PRO A 61 9.13 -9.01 9.42
CA PRO A 61 9.01 -9.89 10.58
C PRO A 61 10.25 -9.96 11.47
N GLU A 62 11.45 -9.79 10.91
CA GLU A 62 12.72 -9.80 11.67
C GLU A 62 12.74 -8.76 12.80
N PHE A 63 12.02 -7.65 12.62
CA PHE A 63 11.96 -6.54 13.57
C PHE A 63 10.58 -6.37 14.23
N ASP A 64 9.65 -7.32 14.02
CA ASP A 64 8.26 -7.23 14.49
C ASP A 64 7.55 -5.93 14.07
N LEU A 65 7.82 -5.48 12.85
CA LEU A 65 7.24 -4.24 12.30
C LEU A 65 6.15 -4.53 11.28
N THR A 66 5.10 -3.71 11.31
CA THR A 66 4.07 -3.66 10.26
C THR A 66 3.85 -2.22 9.84
N PHE A 67 4.05 -1.96 8.55
CA PHE A 67 3.85 -0.65 7.95
C PHE A 67 2.49 -0.62 7.26
N GLN A 68 1.75 0.47 7.48
CA GLN A 68 0.49 0.74 6.78
C GLN A 68 0.70 1.82 5.73
N PHE A 69 0.04 1.67 4.59
CA PHE A 69 0.17 2.60 3.48
C PHE A 69 -1.15 2.67 2.68
N GLY A 70 -1.44 3.82 2.09
CA GLY A 70 -2.52 4.02 1.15
C GLY A 70 -2.18 3.49 -0.26
N PRO A 71 -3.18 3.28 -1.12
CA PRO A 71 -2.95 2.72 -2.47
C PRO A 71 -2.13 3.64 -3.39
N MET A 72 -1.97 4.92 -3.04
CA MET A 72 -1.18 5.90 -3.78
C MET A 72 0.17 6.20 -3.13
N ASP A 73 0.44 5.64 -1.95
CA ASP A 73 1.73 5.83 -1.29
C ASP A 73 2.80 5.01 -2.00
N PHE A 74 4.02 5.56 -2.04
CA PHE A 74 5.15 4.85 -2.59
C PHE A 74 5.55 3.70 -1.67
N THR A 75 5.66 2.49 -2.23
CA THR A 75 6.15 1.31 -1.53
C THR A 75 7.18 0.57 -2.37
N GLN A 76 7.93 -0.32 -1.72
CA GLN A 76 8.95 -1.10 -2.38
C GLN A 76 8.31 -2.22 -3.20
N VAL A 77 8.68 -2.30 -4.48
CA VAL A 77 8.12 -3.28 -5.42
C VAL A 77 8.56 -4.71 -5.05
N ASN A 78 9.81 -4.89 -4.64
CA ASN A 78 10.37 -6.19 -4.25
C ASN A 78 10.51 -6.27 -2.73
N LEU A 79 9.51 -6.86 -2.07
CA LEU A 79 9.48 -6.98 -0.61
C LEU A 79 10.61 -7.86 -0.05
N ALA A 80 11.04 -8.89 -0.77
CA ALA A 80 12.13 -9.76 -0.32
C ALA A 80 13.47 -8.98 -0.29
N ALA A 81 13.79 -8.30 -1.40
CA ALA A 81 14.98 -7.47 -1.47
C ALA A 81 14.95 -6.30 -0.47
N ASN A 82 13.77 -5.70 -0.26
CA ASN A 82 13.62 -4.66 0.76
C ASN A 82 13.93 -5.17 2.18
N ARG A 83 13.44 -6.36 2.54
CA ARG A 83 13.72 -6.96 3.85
C ARG A 83 15.21 -7.27 4.03
N GLU A 84 15.86 -7.79 3.01
CA GLU A 84 17.31 -8.03 3.03
C GLU A 84 18.10 -6.72 3.18
N MET A 85 17.68 -5.67 2.46
CA MET A 85 18.28 -4.34 2.56
C MET A 85 18.15 -3.78 3.99
N ILE A 86 16.96 -3.86 4.60
CA ILE A 86 16.74 -3.39 5.99
C ILE A 86 17.64 -4.18 6.96
N SER A 87 17.67 -5.51 6.87
CA SER A 87 18.50 -6.36 7.73
C SER A 87 20.00 -6.05 7.58
N CYS A 88 20.46 -5.86 6.34
CA CYS A 88 21.84 -5.50 6.04
C CYS A 88 22.20 -4.13 6.64
N THR A 89 21.37 -3.11 6.41
CA THR A 89 21.58 -1.76 6.94
C THR A 89 21.61 -1.76 8.47
N HIS A 90 20.68 -2.47 9.13
CA HIS A 90 20.66 -2.58 10.58
C HIS A 90 21.96 -3.19 11.13
N LYS A 91 22.47 -4.26 10.51
CA LYS A 91 23.74 -4.90 10.88
C LYS A 91 24.94 -4.00 10.61
N MET A 92 24.95 -3.28 9.49
CA MET A 92 26.05 -2.41 9.11
C MET A 92 26.16 -1.15 9.97
N LEU A 93 25.02 -0.61 10.42
CA LEU A 93 25.01 0.56 11.30
C LEU A 93 25.51 0.23 12.72
N ASP A 94 25.38 -1.04 13.16
CA ASP A 94 25.85 -1.54 14.47
C ASP A 94 25.46 -0.60 15.62
N LEU A 95 24.19 -0.20 15.64
CA LEU A 95 23.69 0.84 16.53
C LEU A 95 23.69 0.39 17.99
N SER A 96 24.13 1.29 18.86
CA SER A 96 24.01 1.22 20.31
C SER A 96 22.83 2.05 20.80
N GLY A 97 22.37 1.79 22.03
CA GLY A 97 21.26 2.54 22.64
C GLY A 97 21.55 4.03 22.93
N SER A 98 22.80 4.48 22.75
CA SER A 98 23.20 5.88 22.92
C SER A 98 23.35 6.65 21.62
N ASP A 99 23.18 5.99 20.47
CA ASP A 99 23.36 6.64 19.18
C ASP A 99 22.18 7.54 18.82
N HIS A 100 22.52 8.68 18.19
CA HIS A 100 21.55 9.60 17.61
C HIS A 100 21.57 9.41 16.10
N VAL A 101 20.46 8.89 15.55
CA VAL A 101 20.36 8.53 14.14
C VAL A 101 19.49 9.55 13.40
N LEU A 102 19.96 9.96 12.22
CA LEU A 102 19.19 10.72 11.25
C LEU A 102 18.90 9.84 10.04
N ASP A 103 17.62 9.68 9.71
CA ASP A 103 17.18 9.17 8.43
C ASP A 103 16.56 10.30 7.61
N ALA A 104 17.31 10.78 6.62
CA ALA A 104 16.96 11.99 5.87
C ALA A 104 15.96 11.74 4.72
N PHE A 105 15.67 10.49 4.36
CA PHE A 105 14.77 10.13 3.26
C PHE A 105 13.86 8.95 3.64
N CYS A 106 13.40 8.93 4.89
CA CYS A 106 12.71 7.81 5.50
C CYS A 106 11.35 7.46 4.88
N GLY A 107 10.73 8.35 4.09
CA GLY A 107 9.42 8.06 3.48
C GLY A 107 8.36 7.72 4.54
N ILE A 108 7.75 6.54 4.45
CA ILE A 108 6.78 6.03 5.44
C ILE A 108 7.43 5.36 6.66
N GLY A 109 8.76 5.47 6.78
CA GLY A 109 9.63 4.72 7.70
C GLY A 109 10.31 3.55 7.01
#